data_AF-A0A2H9M0R7-F1
#
_entry.id   AF-A0A2H9M0R7-F1
#
_cell.length_a   1.000
_cell.length_b   1.000
_cell.length_c   1.000
_cell.angle_alpha   90.00
_cell.angle_beta   90.00
_cell.angle_gamma   90.00
#
_symmetry.space_group_name_H-M   'P 1'
#
loop_
_entity.id
_entity.type
_entity.pdbx_description
1 polymer ?
#
loop_
_entity_poly.entity_id
_entity_poly.type
_entity_poly.pdbx_seq_one_letter_code
_entity_poly.pdbx_strand_id
1 'polypeptide(L)'
;MIPPFLIRRSGELILLELVYFFSVLIFCLAIYFKTKQIYDLTKHKGIFYFRNIFLYFSLAYFFRIVQIFLALQGNFLPLQTGFKLNGLNLLFISFTSTMALLSVILTFSSGRIRNYKRTNIYATLIIILICLVAFFTRSPEMLGLLQLILLIISIVIIFGKRKKGDLFSRMRKIYLLLLLFWILNLFIFNIFFNSWFKLPLYLVSLWLFYFIFLKVSKRLRANVQKKK
;
A
#
# COMPACT_ATOMS: atom_id res chain seq x y z
N MET A 1 12.19 -25.61 -26.46
CA MET A 1 13.30 -24.63 -26.39
C MET A 1 12.71 -23.23 -26.42
N ILE A 2 12.98 -22.42 -25.40
CA ILE A 2 12.53 -21.01 -25.36
C ILE A 2 13.61 -20.17 -26.04
N PRO A 3 13.28 -19.31 -27.01
CA PRO A 3 14.29 -18.54 -27.72
C PRO A 3 15.01 -17.55 -26.80
N PRO A 4 16.32 -17.33 -26.99
CA PRO A 4 17.16 -16.57 -26.05
C PRO A 4 16.75 -15.09 -25.90
N PHE A 5 16.06 -14.51 -26.90
CA PHE A 5 15.54 -13.14 -26.79
C PHE A 5 14.41 -13.00 -25.75
N LEU A 6 13.65 -14.07 -25.46
CA LEU A 6 12.60 -14.04 -24.43
C LEU A 6 13.21 -14.09 -23.01
N ILE A 7 14.36 -14.73 -22.84
CA ILE A 7 15.08 -14.83 -21.55
C ILE A 7 15.76 -13.49 -21.21
N ARG A 8 16.36 -12.81 -22.20
CA ARG A 8 16.96 -11.49 -21.96
C ARG A 8 15.89 -10.44 -21.59
N ARG A 9 14.75 -10.47 -22.30
CA ARG A 9 13.62 -9.55 -22.06
C ARG A 9 12.98 -9.74 -20.69
N SER A 10 12.96 -10.97 -20.16
CA SER A 10 12.41 -11.22 -18.81
C SER A 10 13.31 -10.66 -17.70
N GLY A 11 14.63 -10.72 -17.86
CA GLY A 11 15.58 -10.17 -16.88
C GLY A 11 15.47 -8.64 -16.70
N GLU A 12 15.37 -7.89 -17.80
CA GLU A 12 15.24 -6.43 -17.77
C GLU A 12 13.94 -5.98 -17.08
N LEU A 13 12.83 -6.69 -17.33
CA LEU A 13 11.54 -6.42 -16.70
C LEU A 13 11.59 -6.70 -15.19
N ILE A 14 12.22 -7.80 -14.76
CA ILE A 14 12.37 -8.15 -13.35
C ILE A 14 13.23 -7.11 -12.62
N LEU A 15 14.34 -6.68 -13.23
CA LEU A 15 15.19 -5.63 -12.66
C LEU A 15 14.40 -4.33 -12.47
N LEU A 16 13.63 -3.94 -13.48
CA LEU A 16 12.79 -2.74 -13.44
C LEU A 16 11.70 -2.82 -12.35
N GLU A 17 11.05 -3.98 -12.20
CA GLU A 17 10.08 -4.23 -11.11
C GLU A 17 10.74 -4.16 -9.73
N LEU A 18 11.93 -4.72 -9.58
CA LEU A 18 12.71 -4.64 -8.33
C LEU A 18 13.08 -3.20 -7.99
N VAL A 19 13.66 -2.45 -8.93
CA VAL A 19 14.02 -1.03 -8.73
C VAL A 19 12.79 -0.22 -8.33
N TYR A 20 11.65 -0.44 -8.98
CA TYR A 20 10.40 0.20 -8.63
C TYR A 20 9.95 -0.15 -7.21
N PHE A 21 9.92 -1.45 -6.84
CA PHE A 21 9.48 -1.87 -5.51
C PHE A 21 10.40 -1.39 -4.39
N PHE A 22 11.72 -1.42 -4.59
CA PHE A 22 12.67 -0.87 -3.63
C PHE A 22 12.48 0.64 -3.46
N SER A 23 12.30 1.37 -4.55
CA SER A 23 12.07 2.82 -4.50
C SER A 23 10.80 3.16 -3.71
N VAL A 24 9.69 2.46 -3.97
CA VAL A 24 8.43 2.64 -3.22
C VAL A 24 8.62 2.28 -1.75
N LEU A 25 9.30 1.17 -1.44
CA LEU A 25 9.59 0.73 -0.08
C LEU A 25 10.37 1.80 0.69
N ILE A 26 11.43 2.36 0.09
CA ILE A 26 12.24 3.43 0.69
C ILE A 26 11.40 4.67 0.96
N PHE A 27 10.58 5.12 0.00
CA PHE A 27 9.69 6.26 0.22
C PHE A 27 8.69 6.01 1.34
N CYS A 28 8.07 4.82 1.38
CA CYS A 28 7.11 4.47 2.43
C CYS A 28 7.77 4.50 3.82
N LEU A 29 8.95 3.90 3.97
CA LEU A 29 9.69 3.92 5.24
C LEU A 29 10.11 5.34 5.62
N ALA A 30 10.60 6.14 4.68
CA ALA A 30 10.97 7.53 4.93
C ALA A 30 9.78 8.36 5.43
N ILE A 31 8.60 8.20 4.81
CA ILE A 31 7.36 8.87 5.26
C ILE A 31 6.92 8.34 6.63
N TYR A 32 7.01 7.02 6.87
CA TYR A 32 6.70 6.41 8.16
C TYR A 32 7.54 7.00 9.30
N PHE A 33 8.86 7.06 9.15
CA PHE A 33 9.74 7.60 10.19
C PHE A 33 9.49 9.09 10.45
N LYS A 34 9.26 9.89 9.39
CA LYS A 34 8.92 11.31 9.53
C LYS A 34 7.58 11.51 10.25
N THR A 35 6.57 10.72 9.92
CA THR A 35 5.24 10.79 10.57
C THR A 35 5.25 10.24 11.99
N LYS A 36 6.12 9.27 12.30
CA LYS A 36 6.35 8.78 13.66
C LYS A 36 6.82 9.90 14.58
N GLN A 37 7.80 10.70 14.17
CA GLN A 37 8.26 11.87 14.94
C GLN A 37 7.12 12.87 15.21
N ILE A 38 6.26 13.14 14.21
CA ILE A 38 5.09 14.03 14.39
C ILE A 38 4.10 13.43 15.39
N TYR A 39 3.86 12.12 15.31
CA TYR A 39 2.95 11.45 16.22
C TYR A 39 3.44 11.52 17.65
N ASP A 40 4.73 11.27 17.89
CA ASP A 40 5.28 11.26 19.25
C ASP A 40 5.11 12.64 19.93
N LEU A 41 5.15 13.72 19.14
CA LEU A 41 4.94 15.10 19.61
C LEU A 41 3.47 15.52 19.79
N THR A 42 2.52 14.91 19.07
CA THR A 42 1.11 15.36 19.02
C THR A 42 0.13 14.37 19.63
N LYS A 43 0.49 13.08 19.68
CA LYS A 43 -0.34 11.94 20.11
C LYS A 43 -1.73 11.89 19.44
N HIS A 44 -1.90 12.51 18.27
CA HIS A 44 -3.18 12.59 17.58
C HIS A 44 -3.54 11.27 16.86
N LYS A 45 -4.73 10.72 17.15
CA LYS A 45 -5.21 9.41 16.63
C LYS A 45 -5.19 9.32 15.10
N GLY A 46 -5.54 10.39 14.39
CA GLY A 46 -5.49 10.39 12.93
C GLY A 46 -4.08 10.21 12.37
N ILE A 47 -3.05 10.75 13.05
CA ILE A 47 -1.66 10.63 12.62
C ILE A 47 -1.15 9.21 12.88
N PHE A 48 -1.65 8.54 13.93
CA PHE A 48 -1.37 7.12 14.19
C PHE A 48 -1.73 6.25 12.98
N TYR A 49 -2.98 6.34 12.51
CA TYR A 49 -3.43 5.55 11.36
C TYR A 49 -2.76 5.99 10.07
N PHE A 50 -2.54 7.30 9.88
CA PHE A 50 -1.83 7.81 8.69
C PHE A 50 -0.43 7.23 8.56
N ARG A 51 0.33 7.21 9.66
CA ARG A 51 1.64 6.56 9.75
C ARG A 51 1.56 5.09 9.36
N ASN A 52 0.58 4.37 9.91
CA ASN A 52 0.45 2.94 9.67
C ASN A 52 0.13 2.59 8.21
N ILE A 53 -0.54 3.47 7.45
CA ILE A 53 -0.74 3.28 6.01
C ILE A 53 0.60 3.04 5.30
N PHE A 54 1.61 3.87 5.58
CA PHE A 54 2.93 3.74 4.95
C PHE A 54 3.70 2.53 5.45
N LEU A 55 3.55 2.17 6.73
CA LEU A 55 4.14 0.94 7.25
C LEU A 55 3.60 -0.28 6.52
N TYR A 56 2.28 -0.39 6.42
CA TYR A 56 1.63 -1.51 5.75
C TYR A 56 1.91 -1.53 4.25
N PHE A 57 2.02 -0.37 3.60
CA PHE A 57 2.53 -0.32 2.23
C PHE A 57 3.96 -0.81 2.11
N SER A 58 4.88 -0.35 2.96
CA SER A 58 6.28 -0.82 2.91
C SER A 58 6.38 -2.34 3.08
N LEU A 59 5.57 -2.91 3.99
CA LEU A 59 5.50 -4.36 4.19
C LEU A 59 4.91 -5.08 2.96
N ALA A 60 3.83 -4.55 2.37
CA ALA A 60 3.24 -5.14 1.16
C ALA A 60 4.25 -5.17 0.00
N TYR A 61 5.01 -4.08 -0.19
CA TYR A 61 6.06 -4.01 -1.20
C TYR A 61 7.27 -4.90 -0.90
N PHE A 62 7.63 -5.05 0.38
CA PHE A 62 8.64 -6.01 0.80
C PHE A 62 8.21 -7.45 0.44
N PHE A 63 6.99 -7.86 0.76
CA PHE A 63 6.51 -9.21 0.40
C PHE A 63 6.37 -9.41 -1.12
N ARG A 64 6.14 -8.35 -1.91
CA ARG A 64 6.20 -8.43 -3.38
C ARG A 64 7.61 -8.67 -3.89
N ILE A 65 8.62 -8.04 -3.30
CA ILE A 65 10.03 -8.34 -3.60
C ILE A 65 10.33 -9.82 -3.28
N VAL A 66 9.89 -10.30 -2.10
CA VAL A 66 9.98 -11.73 -1.74
C VAL A 66 9.26 -12.61 -2.76
N GLN A 67 8.10 -12.19 -3.27
CA GLN A 67 7.36 -12.93 -4.31
C GLN A 67 8.17 -13.09 -5.60
N ILE A 68 8.85 -12.03 -6.06
CA ILE A 68 9.72 -12.09 -7.23
C ILE A 68 10.85 -13.11 -6.99
N PHE A 69 11.50 -13.06 -5.82
CA PHE A 69 12.56 -14.01 -5.49
C PHE A 69 12.06 -15.45 -5.42
N LEU A 70 10.89 -15.69 -4.82
CA LEU A 70 10.27 -17.03 -4.80
C LEU A 70 9.93 -17.53 -6.21
N ALA A 71 9.44 -16.64 -7.08
CA ALA A 71 9.16 -16.99 -8.47
C ALA A 71 10.43 -17.34 -9.26
N LEU A 72 11.54 -16.62 -9.03
CA LEU A 72 12.85 -16.93 -9.61
C LEU A 72 13.40 -18.28 -9.12
N GLN A 73 13.20 -18.59 -7.83
CA GLN A 73 13.61 -19.87 -7.24
C GLN A 73 12.72 -21.04 -7.62
N GLY A 74 11.47 -20.81 -8.05
CA GLY A 74 10.54 -21.86 -8.46
C GLY A 74 11.07 -22.77 -9.57
N ASN A 75 12.09 -22.33 -10.32
CA ASN A 75 12.79 -23.16 -11.30
C ASN A 75 13.72 -24.22 -10.66
N PHE A 76 14.08 -24.06 -9.39
CA PHE A 76 15.05 -24.89 -8.67
C PHE A 76 14.46 -25.70 -7.51
N LEU A 77 13.28 -25.32 -7.00
CA LEU A 77 12.62 -26.01 -5.90
C LEU A 77 11.61 -27.06 -6.41
N PRO A 78 11.46 -28.20 -5.72
CA PRO A 78 10.44 -29.18 -6.06
C PRO A 78 9.04 -28.56 -5.97
N LEU A 79 8.24 -28.76 -7.02
CA LEU A 79 6.93 -28.14 -7.27
C LEU A 79 6.07 -28.00 -6.01
N GLN A 80 6.00 -29.04 -5.18
CA GLN A 80 5.14 -29.08 -3.98
C GLN A 80 5.54 -28.07 -2.89
N THR A 81 6.81 -27.73 -2.75
CA THR A 81 7.30 -26.76 -1.75
C THR A 81 7.10 -25.31 -2.20
N GLY A 82 7.28 -25.04 -3.49
CA GLY A 82 7.07 -23.72 -4.10
C GLY A 82 5.62 -23.23 -3.95
N PHE A 83 4.63 -24.12 -4.12
CA PHE A 83 3.22 -23.76 -3.98
C PHE A 83 2.86 -23.29 -2.56
N LYS A 84 3.39 -23.94 -1.51
CA LYS A 84 3.09 -23.59 -0.12
C LYS A 84 3.66 -22.22 0.25
N LEU A 85 4.92 -21.96 -0.09
CA LEU A 85 5.58 -20.68 0.23
C LEU A 85 4.94 -19.51 -0.53
N ASN A 86 4.59 -19.70 -1.79
CA ASN A 86 3.91 -18.67 -2.58
C ASN A 86 2.52 -18.34 -2.01
N GLY A 87 1.76 -19.37 -1.59
CA GLY A 87 0.45 -19.18 -0.95
C GLY A 87 0.52 -18.38 0.34
N LEU A 88 1.50 -18.67 1.21
CA LEU A 88 1.71 -17.89 2.44
C LEU A 88 2.13 -16.45 2.14
N ASN A 89 3.03 -16.25 1.18
CA ASN A 89 3.45 -14.91 0.79
C ASN A 89 2.28 -14.08 0.23
N LEU A 90 1.39 -14.69 -0.57
CA LEU A 90 0.17 -14.05 -1.06
C LEU A 90 -0.77 -13.65 0.09
N LEU A 91 -0.86 -14.47 1.15
CA LEU A 91 -1.60 -14.13 2.37
C LEU A 91 -1.00 -12.88 3.03
N PHE A 92 0.32 -12.80 3.18
CA PHE A 92 0.96 -11.60 3.74
C PHE A 92 0.77 -10.35 2.88
N ILE A 93 0.88 -10.47 1.55
CA ILE A 93 0.62 -9.35 0.62
C ILE A 93 -0.83 -8.89 0.76
N SER A 94 -1.80 -9.82 0.75
CA SER A 94 -3.22 -9.49 0.86
C SER A 94 -3.55 -8.83 2.20
N PHE A 95 -3.04 -9.36 3.31
CA PHE A 95 -3.21 -8.81 4.65
C PHE A 95 -2.65 -7.40 4.78
N THR A 96 -1.38 -7.21 4.39
CA THR A 96 -0.71 -5.91 4.54
C THR A 96 -1.33 -4.85 3.63
N SER A 97 -1.65 -5.19 2.38
CA SER A 97 -2.28 -4.24 1.44
C SER A 97 -3.72 -3.85 1.83
N THR A 98 -4.53 -4.80 2.30
CA THR A 98 -5.89 -4.50 2.82
C THR A 98 -5.83 -3.68 4.10
N MET A 99 -4.88 -3.95 5.00
CA MET A 99 -4.68 -3.19 6.22
C MET A 99 -4.22 -1.74 5.95
N ALA A 100 -3.45 -1.53 4.88
CA ALA A 100 -3.11 -0.17 4.42
C ALA A 100 -4.36 0.61 4.00
N LEU A 101 -5.24 0.03 3.18
CA LEU A 101 -6.51 0.65 2.77
C LEU A 101 -7.43 0.91 3.96
N LEU A 102 -7.59 -0.07 4.84
CA LEU A 102 -8.43 0.09 6.02
C LEU A 102 -7.88 1.19 6.94
N SER A 103 -6.55 1.32 7.05
CA SER A 103 -5.92 2.43 7.78
C SER A 103 -6.23 3.79 7.14
N VAL A 104 -6.41 3.89 5.82
CA VAL A 104 -6.94 5.11 5.16
C VAL A 104 -8.34 5.42 5.70
N ILE A 105 -9.25 4.44 5.69
CA ILE A 105 -10.63 4.59 6.19
C ILE A 105 -10.64 5.03 7.66
N LEU A 106 -9.84 4.37 8.50
CA LEU A 106 -9.74 4.69 9.93
C LEU A 106 -9.15 6.07 10.17
N THR A 107 -8.23 6.54 9.33
CA THR A 107 -7.68 7.88 9.44
C THR A 107 -8.78 8.94 9.30
N PHE A 108 -9.68 8.78 8.33
CA PHE A 108 -10.84 9.68 8.16
C PHE A 108 -11.91 9.50 9.23
N SER A 109 -12.04 8.30 9.76
CA SER A 109 -13.01 7.99 10.82
C SER A 109 -12.49 8.27 12.23
N SER A 110 -11.21 8.61 12.37
CA SER A 110 -10.54 8.85 13.66
C SER A 110 -11.24 9.87 14.57
N GLY A 111 -11.87 10.89 13.99
CA GLY A 111 -12.62 11.90 14.75
C GLY A 111 -13.94 11.42 15.35
N ARG A 112 -14.43 10.21 15.03
CA ARG A 112 -15.67 9.62 15.59
C ARG A 112 -15.38 8.41 16.49
N ILE A 113 -14.15 7.90 16.45
CA ILE A 113 -13.76 6.69 17.17
C ILE A 113 -13.48 7.03 18.64
N ARG A 114 -14.44 6.68 19.51
CA ARG A 114 -14.29 6.79 20.97
C ARG A 114 -13.19 5.85 21.47
N ASN A 115 -13.29 4.56 21.13
CA ASN A 115 -12.38 3.50 21.58
C ASN A 115 -11.48 2.96 20.46
N TYR A 116 -10.29 3.55 20.30
CA TYR A 116 -9.37 3.21 19.21
C TYR A 116 -8.90 1.75 19.25
N LYS A 117 -8.62 1.19 20.44
CA LYS A 117 -8.18 -0.21 20.59
C LYS A 117 -9.23 -1.18 20.04
N ARG A 118 -10.49 -0.98 20.41
CA ARG A 118 -11.61 -1.83 19.99
C ARG A 118 -11.82 -1.76 18.48
N THR A 119 -11.78 -0.56 17.90
CA THR A 119 -11.90 -0.40 16.45
C THR A 119 -10.75 -1.08 15.69
N ASN A 120 -9.53 -1.02 16.21
CA ASN A 120 -8.38 -1.69 15.58
C ASN A 120 -8.52 -3.23 15.61
N ILE A 121 -9.08 -3.78 16.69
CA ILE A 121 -9.36 -5.22 16.79
C ILE A 121 -10.40 -5.63 15.75
N TYR A 122 -11.55 -4.93 15.65
CA TYR A 122 -12.58 -5.24 14.66
C TYR A 122 -12.07 -5.11 13.22
N ALA A 123 -11.29 -4.07 12.95
CA ALA A 123 -10.62 -3.88 11.67
C ALA A 123 -9.74 -5.08 11.29
N THR A 124 -8.92 -5.54 12.24
CA THR A 124 -8.03 -6.69 12.02
C THR A 124 -8.84 -7.97 11.79
N LEU A 125 -9.92 -8.20 12.54
CA LEU A 125 -10.81 -9.35 12.34
C LEU A 125 -11.45 -9.34 10.94
N ILE A 126 -11.96 -8.20 10.48
CA ILE A 126 -12.53 -8.07 9.12
C ILE A 126 -11.48 -8.40 8.06
N ILE A 127 -10.24 -7.93 8.23
CA ILE A 127 -9.16 -8.20 7.29
C ILE A 127 -8.78 -9.68 7.28
N ILE A 128 -8.71 -10.32 8.45
CA ILE A 128 -8.44 -11.76 8.52
C ILE A 128 -9.50 -12.53 7.73
N LEU A 129 -10.78 -12.18 7.86
CA LEU A 129 -11.85 -12.79 7.07
C LEU A 129 -11.65 -12.57 5.55
N ILE A 130 -11.36 -11.35 5.12
CA ILE A 130 -11.08 -11.02 3.71
C ILE A 130 -9.88 -11.82 3.19
N CYS A 131 -8.82 -11.95 3.99
CA CYS A 131 -7.61 -12.68 3.63
C CYS A 131 -7.87 -14.18 3.53
N LEU A 132 -8.68 -14.76 4.43
CA LEU A 132 -9.08 -16.15 4.35
C LEU A 132 -9.89 -16.42 3.07
N VAL A 133 -10.86 -15.56 2.74
CA VAL A 133 -11.61 -15.67 1.49
C VAL A 133 -10.67 -15.64 0.28
N ALA A 134 -9.79 -14.64 0.19
CA ALA A 134 -8.82 -14.53 -0.90
C ALA A 134 -7.88 -15.75 -0.99
N PHE A 135 -7.44 -16.27 0.15
CA PHE A 135 -6.58 -17.45 0.23
C PHE A 135 -7.29 -18.72 -0.26
N PHE A 136 -8.53 -18.95 0.15
CA PHE A 136 -9.31 -20.12 -0.27
C PHE A 136 -9.70 -20.07 -1.75
N THR A 137 -10.02 -18.89 -2.30
CA THR A 137 -10.36 -18.76 -3.71
C THR A 137 -9.15 -18.93 -4.64
N ARG A 138 -7.92 -18.74 -4.12
CA ARG A 138 -6.66 -18.83 -4.88
C ARG A 138 -6.60 -17.96 -6.15
N SER A 139 -7.51 -16.99 -6.28
CA SER A 139 -7.56 -16.08 -7.42
C SER A 139 -7.01 -14.71 -7.01
N PRO A 140 -5.91 -14.23 -7.63
CA PRO A 140 -5.41 -12.88 -7.39
C PRO A 140 -6.42 -11.80 -7.81
N GLU A 141 -7.30 -12.12 -8.76
CA GLU A 141 -8.36 -11.21 -9.24
C GLU A 141 -9.41 -10.96 -8.16
N MET A 142 -9.78 -12.00 -7.41
CA MET A 142 -10.72 -11.88 -6.30
C MET A 142 -10.19 -10.99 -5.19
N LEU A 143 -8.88 -11.05 -4.91
CA LEU A 143 -8.23 -10.11 -4.00
C LEU A 143 -8.33 -8.68 -4.53
N GLY A 144 -8.00 -8.46 -5.81
CA GLY A 144 -8.11 -7.15 -6.45
C GLY A 144 -9.53 -6.59 -6.38
N LEU A 145 -10.55 -7.42 -6.60
CA LEU A 145 -11.97 -7.06 -6.52
C LEU A 145 -12.38 -6.68 -5.09
N LEU A 146 -12.03 -7.50 -4.09
CA LEU A 146 -12.32 -7.19 -2.68
C LEU A 146 -11.68 -5.88 -2.25
N GLN A 147 -10.45 -5.62 -2.70
CA GLN A 147 -9.75 -4.39 -2.40
C GLN A 147 -10.33 -3.19 -3.18
N LEU A 148 -10.83 -3.39 -4.40
CA LEU A 148 -11.57 -2.38 -5.16
C LEU A 148 -12.85 -1.96 -4.43
N ILE A 149 -13.60 -2.92 -3.87
CA ILE A 149 -14.78 -2.65 -3.03
C ILE A 149 -14.39 -1.78 -1.83
N LEU A 150 -13.32 -2.16 -1.11
CA LEU A 150 -12.81 -1.36 0.02
C LEU A 150 -12.38 0.04 -0.41
N LEU A 151 -11.81 0.20 -1.60
CA LEU A 151 -11.44 1.49 -2.14
C LEU A 151 -12.67 2.35 -2.47
N ILE A 152 -13.71 1.78 -3.07
CA ILE A 152 -14.97 2.49 -3.32
C ILE A 152 -15.58 2.97 -2.00
N ILE A 153 -15.63 2.09 -0.98
CA ILE A 153 -16.08 2.45 0.38
C ILE A 153 -15.23 3.59 0.94
N SER A 154 -13.91 3.54 0.76
CA SER A 154 -12.99 4.59 1.20
C SER A 154 -13.31 5.93 0.54
N ILE A 155 -13.53 5.95 -0.78
CA ILE A 155 -13.91 7.15 -1.52
C ILE A 155 -15.23 7.71 -0.98
N VAL A 156 -16.27 6.89 -0.85
CA VAL A 156 -17.59 7.32 -0.35
C VAL A 156 -17.47 7.95 1.04
N ILE A 157 -16.71 7.34 1.96
CA ILE A 157 -16.50 7.89 3.31
C ILE A 157 -15.74 9.23 3.28
N ILE A 158 -14.78 9.39 2.38
CA ILE A 158 -13.98 10.61 2.23
C ILE A 158 -14.82 11.75 1.66
N PHE A 159 -15.66 11.48 0.66
CA PHE A 159 -16.49 12.50 0.01
C PHE A 159 -17.76 12.83 0.79
N GLY A 160 -18.40 11.85 1.45
CA GLY A 160 -19.61 12.05 2.24
C GLY A 160 -19.40 12.90 3.49
N LYS A 161 -18.17 12.99 4.01
CA LYS A 161 -17.86 13.80 5.20
C LYS A 161 -17.41 15.22 4.83
N ARG A 162 -18.35 16.17 4.78
CA ARG A 162 -18.03 17.61 4.84
C ARG A 162 -17.77 18.02 6.29
N LYS A 163 -16.53 17.92 6.78
CA LYS A 163 -16.16 18.55 8.06
C LYS A 163 -15.73 20.01 7.86
N LYS A 164 -16.37 20.93 8.59
CA LYS A 164 -15.91 22.32 8.79
C LYS A 164 -14.61 22.27 9.61
N GLY A 165 -13.45 22.40 8.94
CA GLY A 165 -12.14 22.44 9.60
C GLY A 165 -10.98 22.39 8.60
N ASP A 166 -10.22 23.48 8.51
CA ASP A 166 -9.23 23.74 7.46
C ASP A 166 -8.04 22.73 7.46
N LEU A 167 -7.67 22.22 8.64
CA LEU A 167 -6.58 21.24 8.79
C LEU A 167 -6.89 19.88 8.13
N PHE A 168 -8.15 19.46 8.14
CA PHE A 168 -8.59 18.19 7.54
C PHE A 168 -8.74 18.31 6.03
N SER A 169 -9.21 19.48 5.56
CA SER A 169 -9.24 19.84 4.13
C SER A 169 -7.85 19.72 3.49
N ARG A 170 -6.81 20.19 4.18
CA ARG A 170 -5.45 20.17 3.64
C ARG A 170 -4.83 18.76 3.55
N MET A 171 -5.11 17.87 4.52
CA MET A 171 -4.65 16.47 4.45
C MET A 171 -5.45 15.63 3.45
N ARG A 172 -6.70 16.02 3.15
CA ARG A 172 -7.56 15.35 2.17
C ARG A 172 -6.85 15.10 0.84
N LYS A 173 -6.08 16.08 0.33
CA LYS A 173 -5.31 15.94 -0.90
C LYS A 173 -4.32 14.78 -0.85
N ILE A 174 -3.60 14.60 0.26
CA ILE A 174 -2.62 13.52 0.43
C ILE A 174 -3.31 12.15 0.39
N TYR A 175 -4.46 12.03 1.05
CA TYR A 175 -5.21 10.78 1.05
C TYR A 175 -5.81 10.44 -0.31
N LEU A 176 -6.32 11.45 -1.04
CA LEU A 176 -6.79 11.25 -2.42
C LEU A 176 -5.63 10.81 -3.32
N LEU A 177 -4.44 11.37 -3.15
CA LEU A 177 -3.23 10.92 -3.85
C LEU A 177 -2.85 9.49 -3.49
N LEU A 178 -2.98 9.08 -2.22
CA LEU A 178 -2.77 7.69 -1.78
C LEU A 178 -3.78 6.73 -2.41
N LEU A 179 -5.06 7.11 -2.49
CA LEU A 179 -6.07 6.31 -3.16
C LEU A 179 -5.83 6.23 -4.66
N LEU A 180 -5.46 7.35 -5.30
CA LEU A 180 -5.09 7.38 -6.71
C LEU A 180 -3.90 6.46 -6.97
N PHE A 181 -2.84 6.57 -6.17
CA PHE A 181 -1.69 5.66 -6.23
C PHE A 181 -2.14 4.21 -6.12
N TRP A 182 -3.05 3.90 -5.21
CA TRP A 182 -3.54 2.54 -5.03
C TRP A 182 -4.32 2.02 -6.24
N ILE A 183 -5.13 2.87 -6.89
CA ILE A 183 -5.80 2.55 -8.16
C ILE A 183 -4.76 2.27 -9.26
N LEU A 184 -3.75 3.13 -9.41
CA LEU A 184 -2.66 2.90 -10.37
C LEU A 184 -1.95 1.57 -10.08
N ASN A 185 -1.76 1.27 -8.80
CA ASN A 185 -1.17 0.03 -8.36
C ASN A 185 -2.04 -1.18 -8.76
N LEU A 186 -3.36 -1.14 -8.65
CA LEU A 186 -4.22 -2.22 -9.16
C LEU A 186 -4.04 -2.43 -10.66
N PHE A 187 -3.97 -1.36 -11.45
CA PHE A 187 -3.76 -1.45 -12.90
C PHE A 187 -2.41 -2.08 -13.25
N ILE A 188 -1.35 -1.71 -12.52
CA ILE A 188 0.00 -2.27 -12.68
C ILE A 188 0.01 -3.81 -12.52
N PHE A 189 -0.76 -4.34 -11.55
CA PHE A 189 -0.79 -5.78 -11.27
C PHE A 189 -1.72 -6.57 -12.16
N ASN A 190 -2.60 -5.91 -12.91
CA ASN A 190 -3.51 -6.63 -13.77
C ASN A 190 -2.78 -7.13 -15.03
N ILE A 191 -2.86 -8.44 -15.29
CA ILE A 191 -2.16 -9.14 -16.38
C ILE A 191 -2.56 -8.59 -17.76
N PHE A 192 -3.76 -8.02 -17.88
CA PHE A 192 -4.26 -7.47 -19.15
C PHE A 192 -3.52 -6.22 -19.64
N PHE A 193 -2.70 -5.56 -18.81
CA PHE A 193 -1.92 -4.41 -19.25
C PHE A 193 -0.61 -4.81 -19.93
N ASN A 194 -0.46 -4.40 -21.19
CA ASN A 194 0.77 -4.56 -21.95
C ASN A 194 1.96 -3.95 -21.17
N SER A 195 3.10 -4.66 -21.13
CA SER A 195 4.28 -4.28 -20.36
C SER A 195 4.76 -2.85 -20.64
N TRP A 196 4.54 -2.34 -21.86
CA TRP A 196 4.88 -0.98 -22.25
C TRP A 196 4.13 0.10 -21.44
N PHE A 197 2.89 -0.16 -21.03
CA PHE A 197 2.12 0.78 -20.20
C PHE A 197 2.52 0.75 -18.73
N LYS A 198 3.21 -0.29 -18.26
CA LYS A 198 3.65 -0.37 -16.85
C LYS A 198 4.68 0.71 -16.52
N LEU A 199 5.59 1.02 -17.43
CA LEU A 199 6.68 1.98 -17.18
C LEU A 199 6.16 3.39 -16.88
N PRO A 200 5.26 4.00 -17.69
CA PRO A 200 4.62 5.26 -17.33
C PRO A 200 3.91 5.21 -15.97
N LEU A 201 3.20 4.11 -15.67
CA LEU A 201 2.49 3.96 -14.39
C LEU A 201 3.46 3.89 -13.18
N TYR A 202 4.62 3.25 -13.34
CA TYR A 202 5.67 3.25 -12.33
C TYR A 202 6.23 4.65 -12.08
N LEU A 203 6.53 5.40 -13.15
CA LEU A 203 7.03 6.77 -13.05
C LEU A 203 6.02 7.68 -12.35
N VAL A 204 4.74 7.60 -12.73
CA VAL A 204 3.66 8.36 -12.08
C VAL A 204 3.54 7.98 -10.61
N SER A 205 3.61 6.68 -10.28
CA SER A 205 3.51 6.20 -8.89
C SER A 205 4.69 6.69 -8.03
N LEU A 206 5.92 6.65 -8.56
CA LEU A 206 7.09 7.18 -7.87
C LEU A 206 6.99 8.69 -7.67
N TRP A 207 6.53 9.42 -8.68
CA TRP A 207 6.29 10.85 -8.58
C TRP A 207 5.24 11.19 -7.50
N LEU A 208 4.15 10.42 -7.41
CA LEU A 208 3.14 10.57 -6.36
C LEU A 208 3.75 10.40 -4.96
N PHE A 209 4.57 9.37 -4.75
CA PHE A 209 5.24 9.15 -3.46
C PHE A 209 6.23 10.26 -3.12
N TYR A 210 7.04 10.68 -4.08
CA TYR A 210 7.95 11.80 -3.91
C TYR A 210 7.19 13.08 -3.51
N PHE A 211 6.07 13.37 -4.20
CA PHE A 211 5.22 14.51 -3.87
C PHE A 211 4.61 14.42 -2.47
N ILE A 212 4.08 13.24 -2.08
CA ILE A 212 3.58 12.98 -0.72
C ILE A 212 4.70 13.22 0.31
N PHE A 213 5.89 12.68 0.06
CA PHE A 213 7.05 12.84 0.93
C PHE A 213 7.43 14.30 1.15
N LEU A 214 7.51 15.09 0.08
CA LEU A 214 7.78 16.53 0.17
C LEU A 214 6.72 17.26 0.99
N LYS A 215 5.43 16.97 0.76
CA LYS A 215 4.32 17.60 1.49
C LYS A 215 4.35 17.25 2.98
N VAL A 216 4.59 15.99 3.33
CA VAL A 216 4.73 15.55 4.73
C VAL A 216 5.94 16.22 5.39
N SER A 217 7.08 16.28 4.69
CA SER A 217 8.32 16.87 5.21
C SER A 217 8.23 18.38 5.44
N LYS A 218 7.60 19.13 4.51
CA LYS A 218 7.36 20.57 4.69
C LYS A 218 6.51 20.86 5.93
N ARG A 219 5.52 20.01 6.21
CA ARG A 219 4.63 20.19 7.37
C ARG A 219 5.33 19.97 8.70
N LEU A 220 6.30 19.05 8.75
CA LEU A 220 7.13 18.83 9.94
C LEU A 220 7.87 20.12 10.32
N ARG A 221 8.52 20.78 9.35
CA ARG A 221 9.30 22.00 9.61
C ARG A 221 8.44 23.14 10.17
N ALA A 222 7.25 23.34 9.59
CA ALA A 222 6.33 24.40 10.03
C ALA A 222 5.84 24.19 11.48
N ASN A 223 5.61 22.94 11.91
CA ASN A 223 5.16 22.66 13.27
C ASN A 223 6.29 22.81 14.30
N VAL A 224 7.54 22.50 13.94
CA VAL A 224 8.70 22.69 14.82
C VAL A 224 8.95 24.18 15.06
N GLN A 225 8.83 25.01 14.02
CA GLN A 225 8.99 26.47 14.15
C GLN A 225 7.92 27.13 15.02
N LYS A 226 6.69 26.61 15.06
CA LYS A 226 5.63 27.15 15.93
C LYS A 226 5.77 26.82 17.42
N LYS A 227 6.69 25.90 17.78
CA LYS A 227 6.94 25.50 19.17
C LYS A 227 8.21 26.14 19.76
N LYS A 228 8.99 26.83 18.95
CA LYS A 228 10.08 27.69 19.40
C LYS A 228 9.56 29.12 19.50
#